data_AF-A0A423FEH7-F1
#
_entry.id   AF-A0A423FEH7-F1
#
_cell.length_a   1.000
_cell.length_b   1.000
_cell.length_c   1.000
_cell.angle_alpha   90.00
_cell.angle_beta   90.00
_cell.angle_gamma   90.00
#
_symmetry.space_group_name_H-M   'P 1'
#
loop_
_entity.id
_entity.type
_entity.pdbx_description
1 polymer ?
#
loop_
_entity_poly.entity_id
_entity_poly.type
_entity_poly.pdbx_seq_one_letter_code
_entity_poly.pdbx_strand_id
1 'polypeptide(L)'
;MLEPRSSNIVEIPTEDGFWRRPIAWVPLLFISIVVYGGFSEDFLNLAWAGISVNSAADILPSIETWARKSFFPEITRLIFVWAWLSIAFYAALIAGWAPYREMFLKSLVGRRRHLAVLPVVTMMGIGVFLLTVTFPEEPNCTRKCIYEAPWIQVLYSSGGAFLTGYGLAMLYWWITHFSTIHFARATR
;
A
#
# COMPACT_ATOMS: atom_id res chain seq x y z
N MET A 1 -35.58 -12.81 28.30
CA MET A 1 -34.81 -13.01 27.05
C MET A 1 -33.60 -12.10 27.13
N LEU A 2 -32.39 -12.65 27.18
CA LEU A 2 -31.15 -11.88 27.18
C LEU A 2 -30.91 -11.42 25.74
N GLU A 3 -30.88 -10.10 25.52
CA GLU A 3 -30.41 -9.53 24.26
C GLU A 3 -28.97 -10.00 24.00
N PRO A 4 -28.64 -10.50 22.80
CA PRO A 4 -27.28 -10.85 22.49
C PRO A 4 -26.43 -9.57 22.48
N ARG A 5 -25.41 -9.51 23.35
CA ARG A 5 -24.36 -8.48 23.27
C ARG A 5 -23.84 -8.46 21.85
N SER A 6 -24.10 -7.38 21.11
CA SER A 6 -23.47 -7.12 19.83
C SER A 6 -21.96 -7.26 20.02
N SER A 7 -21.34 -8.24 19.37
CA SER A 7 -19.88 -8.33 19.41
C SER A 7 -19.33 -7.12 18.66
N ASN A 8 -18.75 -6.15 19.39
CA ASN A 8 -17.98 -5.03 18.83
C ASN A 8 -16.68 -5.49 18.11
N ILE A 9 -16.62 -6.74 17.64
CA ILE A 9 -15.47 -7.31 16.93
C ILE A 9 -15.41 -6.77 15.49
N VAL A 10 -16.48 -6.15 15.00
CA VAL A 10 -16.52 -5.42 13.73
C VAL A 10 -16.91 -3.97 14.00
N GLU A 11 -16.06 -3.24 14.74
CA GLU A 11 -16.05 -1.79 14.59
C GLU A 11 -15.71 -1.49 13.13
N ILE A 12 -16.65 -0.83 12.46
CA ILE A 12 -16.70 -0.69 11.02
C ILE A 12 -15.48 0.14 10.57
N PRO A 13 -14.74 -0.26 9.51
CA PRO A 13 -13.61 0.52 8.98
C PRO A 13 -13.95 1.97 8.60
N THR A 14 -15.24 2.33 8.52
CA THR A 14 -15.75 3.67 8.20
C THR A 14 -15.50 4.72 9.30
N GLU A 15 -15.14 4.31 10.52
CA GLU A 15 -14.83 5.25 11.60
C GLU A 15 -13.34 5.58 11.76
N ASP A 16 -12.48 5.00 10.93
CA ASP A 16 -11.05 5.28 11.02
C ASP A 16 -10.73 6.73 10.61
N GLY A 17 -10.33 7.53 11.60
CA GLY A 17 -9.94 8.93 11.41
C GLY A 17 -8.78 9.13 10.44
N PHE A 18 -7.98 8.09 10.15
CA PHE A 18 -6.91 8.16 9.15
C PHE A 18 -7.48 8.49 7.77
N TRP A 19 -8.50 7.74 7.33
CA TRP A 19 -9.10 7.84 5.99
C TRP A 19 -9.99 9.06 5.82
N ARG A 20 -10.40 9.72 6.91
CA ARG A 20 -11.12 11.00 6.82
C ARG A 20 -10.21 12.16 6.42
N ARG A 21 -8.88 11.99 6.44
CA ARG A 21 -7.94 13.06 6.10
C ARG A 21 -7.72 13.13 4.58
N PRO A 22 -7.90 14.30 3.95
CA PRO A 22 -7.69 14.47 2.51
C PRO A 22 -6.30 14.03 2.03
N ILE A 23 -5.28 14.25 2.86
CA ILE A 23 -3.89 13.89 2.55
C ILE A 23 -3.70 12.39 2.31
N ALA A 24 -4.51 11.52 2.93
CA ALA A 24 -4.43 10.07 2.72
C ALA A 24 -4.81 9.66 1.28
N TRP A 25 -5.59 10.50 0.58
CA TRP A 25 -6.08 10.24 -0.76
C TRP A 25 -5.24 10.90 -1.85
N VAL A 26 -4.25 11.73 -1.49
CA VAL A 26 -3.42 12.47 -2.45
C VAL A 26 -2.76 11.56 -3.49
N PRO A 27 -2.12 10.43 -3.12
CA PRO A 27 -1.54 9.53 -4.11
C PRO A 27 -2.59 8.94 -5.06
N LEU A 28 -3.75 8.55 -4.54
CA LEU A 28 -4.82 7.94 -5.33
C LEU A 28 -5.46 8.96 -6.29
N LEU A 29 -5.66 10.20 -5.83
CA LEU A 29 -6.12 11.30 -6.67
C LEU A 29 -5.09 11.64 -7.75
N PHE A 30 -3.81 11.71 -7.39
CA PHE A 30 -2.74 12.00 -8.34
C PHE A 30 -2.66 10.91 -9.43
N ILE A 31 -2.64 9.63 -9.04
CA ILE A 31 -2.64 8.51 -9.98
C ILE A 31 -3.92 8.52 -10.84
N SER A 32 -5.07 8.85 -10.28
CA SER A 32 -6.33 8.98 -11.04
C SER A 32 -6.24 10.11 -12.07
N ILE A 33 -5.70 11.28 -11.71
CA ILE A 33 -5.49 12.39 -12.64
C ILE A 33 -4.51 11.97 -13.74
N VAL A 34 -3.45 11.24 -13.40
CA VAL A 34 -2.50 10.69 -14.40
C VAL A 34 -3.19 9.71 -15.34
N VAL A 35 -4.08 8.85 -14.85
CA VAL A 35 -4.79 7.87 -15.68
C VAL A 35 -5.85 8.54 -16.57
N TYR A 36 -6.64 9.46 -16.05
CA TYR A 36 -7.73 10.10 -16.79
C TYR A 36 -7.27 11.31 -17.61
N GLY A 37 -6.23 12.01 -17.17
CA GLY A 37 -5.58 13.11 -17.89
C GLY A 37 -4.49 12.65 -18.86
N GLY A 38 -3.84 11.51 -18.58
CA GLY A 38 -2.81 10.87 -19.41
C GLY A 38 -3.32 10.25 -20.71
N PHE A 39 -4.64 10.23 -20.94
CA PHE A 39 -5.20 9.95 -22.27
C PHE A 39 -5.02 11.12 -23.26
N SER A 40 -4.52 12.28 -22.81
CA SER A 40 -4.04 13.32 -23.73
C SER A 40 -2.58 13.05 -24.10
N GLU A 41 -2.28 12.98 -25.41
CA GLU A 41 -0.93 12.71 -25.93
C GLU A 41 0.13 13.69 -25.36
N ASP A 42 -0.29 14.89 -24.97
CA ASP A 42 0.57 15.93 -24.40
C ASP A 42 1.07 15.60 -22.98
N PHE A 43 0.33 14.83 -22.18
CA PHE A 43 0.71 14.51 -20.80
C PHE A 43 1.79 13.42 -20.73
N LEU A 44 1.75 12.43 -21.63
CA LEU A 44 2.79 11.39 -21.73
C LEU A 44 4.11 11.93 -22.33
N ASN A 45 4.02 13.00 -23.12
CA ASN A 45 5.18 13.73 -23.66
C ASN A 45 5.85 14.65 -22.64
N LEU A 46 5.37 14.71 -21.39
CA LEU A 46 6.02 15.48 -20.35
C LEU A 46 7.36 14.84 -19.99
N ALA A 47 8.46 15.57 -20.21
CA ALA A 47 9.83 15.10 -19.99
C ALA A 47 10.08 14.50 -18.59
N TRP A 48 9.36 14.93 -17.56
CA TRP A 48 9.48 14.39 -16.21
C TRP A 48 8.91 12.96 -16.08
N ALA A 49 7.89 12.61 -16.87
CA ALA A 49 7.26 11.30 -16.87
C ALA A 49 8.21 10.25 -17.46
N GLY A 50 8.83 10.55 -18.61
CA GLY A 50 9.81 9.68 -19.25
C GLY A 50 11.06 9.43 -18.41
N ILE A 51 11.61 10.47 -17.76
CA ILE A 51 12.79 10.32 -16.87
C ILE A 51 12.45 9.43 -15.67
N SER A 52 11.30 9.67 -15.05
CA SER A 52 10.86 8.93 -13.86
C SER A 52 10.59 7.45 -14.17
N VAL A 53 10.01 7.16 -15.33
CA VAL A 53 9.74 5.80 -15.79
C VAL A 53 11.02 5.03 -16.11
N ASN A 54 11.94 5.64 -16.87
CA ASN A 54 13.18 4.97 -17.27
C ASN A 54 14.07 4.66 -16.05
N SER A 55 14.26 5.63 -15.14
CA SER A 55 15.06 5.40 -13.93
C SER A 55 14.44 4.37 -12.98
N ALA A 56 13.11 4.34 -12.87
CA ALA A 56 12.43 3.38 -12.00
C ALA A 56 12.39 1.97 -12.59
N ALA A 57 12.22 1.82 -13.91
CA ALA A 57 12.18 0.52 -14.57
C ALA A 57 13.53 -0.23 -14.47
N ASP A 58 14.65 0.49 -14.49
CA ASP A 58 15.99 -0.09 -14.30
C ASP A 58 16.20 -0.66 -12.89
N ILE A 59 15.58 -0.04 -11.88
CA ILE A 59 15.69 -0.44 -10.48
C ILE A 59 14.63 -1.49 -10.11
N LEU A 60 13.45 -1.40 -10.73
CA LEU A 60 12.25 -2.18 -10.40
C LEU A 60 11.71 -2.90 -11.65
N PRO A 61 12.22 -4.10 -11.97
CA PRO A 61 11.85 -4.83 -13.19
C PRO A 61 10.37 -5.27 -13.22
N SER A 62 9.68 -5.26 -12.07
CA SER A 62 8.25 -5.56 -12.03
C SER A 62 7.41 -4.54 -12.79
N ILE A 63 7.85 -3.28 -12.87
CA ILE A 63 7.14 -2.22 -13.59
C ILE A 63 7.00 -2.59 -15.08
N GLU A 64 8.09 -3.04 -15.68
CA GLU A 64 8.12 -3.47 -17.08
C GLU A 64 7.34 -4.77 -17.29
N THR A 65 7.36 -5.67 -16.31
CA THR A 65 6.58 -6.92 -16.35
C THR A 65 5.07 -6.64 -16.38
N TRP A 66 4.60 -5.67 -15.58
CA TRP A 66 3.22 -5.20 -15.60
C TRP A 66 2.87 -4.49 -16.91
N ALA A 67 3.75 -3.61 -17.39
CA ALA A 67 3.55 -2.85 -18.61
C ALA A 67 3.39 -3.73 -19.85
N ARG A 68 4.23 -4.77 -19.99
CA ARG A 68 4.19 -5.71 -21.13
C ARG A 68 2.88 -6.48 -21.25
N LYS A 69 2.21 -6.73 -20.12
CA LYS A 69 0.94 -7.47 -20.09
C LYS A 69 -0.28 -6.58 -20.21
N SER A 70 -0.13 -5.26 -20.02
CA SER A 70 -1.27 -4.34 -20.07
C SER A 70 -1.56 -3.85 -21.47
N PHE A 71 -2.84 -3.57 -21.75
CA PHE A 71 -3.30 -2.86 -22.94
C PHE A 71 -2.88 -1.39 -22.97
N PHE A 72 -2.38 -0.83 -21.86
CA PHE A 72 -1.94 0.56 -21.75
C PHE A 72 -0.53 0.67 -21.15
N PRO A 73 0.53 0.17 -21.82
CA PRO A 73 1.86 0.00 -21.23
C PRO A 73 2.42 1.27 -20.56
N GLU A 74 2.34 2.42 -21.23
CA GLU A 74 2.90 3.68 -20.71
C GLU A 74 2.14 4.17 -19.46
N ILE A 75 0.82 4.06 -19.46
CA ILE A 75 -0.01 4.41 -18.30
C ILE A 75 0.28 3.45 -17.15
N THR A 76 0.40 2.14 -17.42
CA THR A 76 0.75 1.14 -16.42
C THR A 76 2.11 1.40 -15.80
N ARG A 77 3.14 1.74 -16.60
CA ARG A 77 4.45 2.13 -16.07
C ARG A 77 4.30 3.29 -15.08
N LEU A 78 3.60 4.36 -15.46
CA LEU A 78 3.38 5.50 -14.60
C LEU A 78 2.63 5.13 -13.31
N ILE A 79 1.56 4.35 -13.39
CA ILE A 79 0.80 3.88 -12.23
C ILE A 79 1.74 3.20 -11.22
N PHE A 80 2.55 2.25 -11.69
CA PHE A 80 3.42 1.48 -10.79
C PHE A 80 4.61 2.29 -10.27
N VAL A 81 5.23 3.17 -11.07
CA VAL A 81 6.26 4.10 -10.60
C VAL A 81 5.71 4.97 -9.46
N TRP A 82 4.54 5.56 -9.66
CA TRP A 82 3.91 6.38 -8.64
C TRP A 82 3.49 5.58 -7.41
N ALA A 83 3.04 4.34 -7.57
CA ALA A 83 2.75 3.46 -6.45
C ALA A 83 4.01 3.19 -5.60
N TRP A 84 5.15 2.91 -6.24
CA TRP A 84 6.43 2.73 -5.54
C TRP A 84 6.87 3.98 -4.78
N LEU A 85 6.77 5.16 -5.40
CA LEU A 85 7.05 6.44 -4.74
C LEU A 85 6.10 6.71 -3.56
N SER A 86 4.84 6.31 -3.71
CA SER A 86 3.80 6.50 -2.69
C SER A 86 4.01 5.65 -1.44
N ILE A 87 4.85 4.60 -1.50
CA ILE A 87 5.22 3.81 -0.32
C ILE A 87 5.85 4.70 0.75
N ALA A 88 6.83 5.53 0.36
CA ALA A 88 7.52 6.42 1.29
C ALA A 88 6.56 7.47 1.88
N PHE A 89 5.67 7.99 1.03
CA PHE A 89 4.62 8.91 1.46
C PHE A 89 3.69 8.28 2.51
N TYR A 90 3.15 7.09 2.23
CA TYR A 90 2.28 6.38 3.18
C TYR A 90 3.04 6.01 4.45
N ALA A 91 4.29 5.55 4.34
CA ALA A 91 5.11 5.22 5.50
C ALA A 91 5.27 6.41 6.44
N ALA A 92 5.62 7.59 5.91
CA ALA A 92 5.75 8.81 6.71
C ALA A 92 4.42 9.25 7.33
N LEU A 93 3.35 9.26 6.54
CA LEU A 93 2.01 9.67 6.98
C LEU A 93 1.45 8.75 8.08
N ILE A 94 1.66 7.44 7.92
CA ILE A 94 1.23 6.41 8.86
C ILE A 94 2.11 6.44 10.11
N ALA A 95 3.43 6.57 9.99
CA ALA A 95 4.35 6.61 11.13
C ALA A 95 4.03 7.76 12.10
N GLY A 96 3.53 8.88 11.59
CA GLY A 96 3.04 10.02 12.39
C GLY A 96 1.65 9.84 13.01
N TRP A 97 0.92 8.78 12.68
CA TRP A 97 -0.44 8.55 13.19
C TRP A 97 -0.41 7.80 14.52
N ALA A 98 -0.52 8.56 15.61
CA ALA A 98 -0.48 8.02 16.98
C ALA A 98 -1.46 6.86 17.26
N PRO A 99 -2.73 6.88 16.78
CA PRO A 99 -3.67 5.78 17.05
C PRO A 99 -3.17 4.42 16.57
N TYR A 100 -2.59 4.34 15.36
CA TYR A 100 -2.05 3.08 14.83
C TYR A 100 -0.81 2.63 15.58
N ARG A 101 0.09 3.56 15.92
CA ARG A 101 1.26 3.26 16.74
C ARG A 101 0.85 2.67 18.10
N GLU A 102 -0.10 3.29 18.77
CA GLU A 102 -0.59 2.80 20.06
C GLU A 102 -1.25 1.44 19.93
N MET A 103 -2.10 1.24 18.91
CA MET A 103 -2.73 -0.05 18.64
C MET A 103 -1.69 -1.15 18.41
N PHE A 104 -0.66 -0.85 17.61
CA PHE A 104 0.46 -1.76 17.38
C PHE A 104 1.19 -2.09 18.67
N LEU A 105 1.64 -1.10 19.44
CA LEU A 105 2.38 -1.33 20.69
C LEU A 105 1.54 -2.08 21.75
N LYS A 106 0.26 -1.72 21.90
CA LYS A 106 -0.70 -2.40 22.80
C LYS A 106 -0.94 -3.86 22.38
N SER A 107 -0.84 -4.18 21.08
CA SER A 107 -0.97 -5.56 20.60
C SER A 107 0.20 -6.47 21.00
N LEU A 108 1.36 -5.89 21.34
CA LEU A 108 2.63 -6.60 21.62
C LEU A 108 2.84 -6.93 23.10
N VAL A 109 1.78 -7.07 23.90
CA VAL A 109 1.88 -7.40 25.32
C VAL A 109 2.08 -8.91 25.56
N GLY A 110 2.84 -9.26 26.60
CA GLY A 110 3.04 -10.65 27.04
C GLY A 110 3.85 -11.48 26.03
N ARG A 111 3.38 -12.67 25.67
CA ARG A 111 4.08 -13.57 24.72
C ARG A 111 4.07 -13.02 23.28
N ARG A 112 3.15 -12.11 22.93
CA ARG A 112 2.99 -11.56 21.58
C ARG A 112 4.14 -10.64 21.16
N ARG A 113 4.93 -10.11 22.09
CA ARG A 113 6.14 -9.32 21.79
C ARG A 113 7.14 -10.07 20.91
N HIS A 114 7.25 -11.39 21.07
CA HIS A 114 8.15 -12.23 20.28
C HIS A 114 7.65 -12.44 18.83
N LEU A 115 6.39 -12.10 18.57
CA LEU A 115 5.77 -12.16 17.25
C LEU A 115 5.66 -10.76 16.62
N ALA A 116 6.28 -9.72 17.18
CA ALA A 116 6.18 -8.35 16.67
C ALA A 116 6.64 -8.18 15.22
N VAL A 117 7.59 -9.00 14.79
CA VAL A 117 8.10 -9.02 13.41
C VAL A 117 7.08 -9.61 12.42
N LEU A 118 6.21 -10.51 12.88
CA LEU A 118 5.24 -11.19 12.01
C LEU A 118 4.27 -10.22 11.30
N PRO A 119 3.54 -9.33 11.99
CA PRO A 119 2.64 -8.39 11.31
C PRO A 119 3.41 -7.42 10.39
N VAL A 120 4.65 -7.05 10.73
CA VAL A 120 5.52 -6.21 9.89
C VAL A 120 5.80 -6.91 8.56
N VAL A 121 6.32 -8.15 8.63
CA VAL A 121 6.67 -8.95 7.45
C VAL A 121 5.43 -9.28 6.63
N THR A 122 4.29 -9.57 7.28
CA THR A 122 3.05 -9.86 6.57
C THR A 122 2.55 -8.64 5.78
N MET A 123 2.46 -7.46 6.40
CA MET A 123 1.97 -6.26 5.71
C MET A 123 2.90 -5.83 4.58
N MET A 124 4.21 -5.81 4.84
CA MET A 124 5.21 -5.48 3.85
C MET A 124 5.27 -6.53 2.72
N GLY A 125 5.22 -7.81 3.06
CA GLY A 125 5.24 -8.91 2.09
C GLY A 125 4.03 -8.91 1.17
N ILE A 126 2.81 -8.73 1.72
CA ILE A 126 1.60 -8.61 0.90
C ILE A 126 1.68 -7.36 0.02
N GLY A 127 2.10 -6.22 0.58
CA GLY A 127 2.23 -4.98 -0.19
C GLY A 127 3.19 -5.10 -1.37
N VAL A 128 4.38 -5.64 -1.12
CA VAL A 128 5.40 -5.88 -2.16
C VAL A 128 4.94 -6.92 -3.16
N PHE A 129 4.25 -7.98 -2.73
CA PHE A 129 3.67 -8.98 -3.63
C PHE A 129 2.72 -8.32 -4.63
N LEU A 130 1.81 -7.45 -4.18
CA LEU A 130 0.90 -6.70 -5.06
C LEU A 130 1.64 -5.77 -6.02
N LEU A 131 2.82 -5.27 -5.67
CA LEU A 131 3.60 -4.39 -6.57
C LEU A 131 4.51 -5.15 -7.54
N THR A 132 4.74 -6.44 -7.31
CA THR A 132 5.76 -7.22 -8.03
C THR A 132 5.20 -8.38 -8.83
N VAL A 133 4.14 -9.03 -8.35
CA VAL A 133 3.63 -10.26 -8.95
C VAL A 133 2.47 -9.95 -9.89
N THR A 134 2.70 -10.19 -11.18
CA THR A 134 1.65 -10.19 -12.21
C THR A 134 0.91 -11.53 -12.20
N PHE A 135 -0.41 -11.52 -12.31
CA PHE A 135 -1.20 -12.73 -12.54
C PHE A 135 -0.92 -13.34 -13.94
N PRO A 136 -1.10 -14.65 -14.13
CA PRO A 136 -1.09 -15.23 -15.47
C PRO A 136 -2.21 -14.62 -16.33
N GLU A 137 -1.98 -14.50 -17.63
CA GLU A 137 -3.01 -14.08 -18.57
C GLU A 137 -4.06 -15.19 -18.68
N GLU A 138 -5.31 -14.87 -18.35
CA GLU A 138 -6.42 -15.82 -18.49
C GLU A 138 -6.89 -15.85 -19.95
N PRO A 139 -6.83 -17.00 -20.65
CA PRO A 139 -7.11 -17.07 -22.09
C PRO A 139 -8.60 -16.86 -22.44
N ASN A 140 -9.52 -16.97 -21.46
CA ASN A 140 -10.96 -16.80 -21.65
C ASN A 140 -11.54 -15.93 -20.53
N CYS A 141 -11.10 -14.68 -20.47
CA CYS A 141 -11.52 -13.73 -19.45
C CYS A 141 -12.96 -13.25 -19.73
N THR A 142 -13.93 -13.70 -18.94
CA THR A 142 -15.37 -13.38 -19.11
C THR A 142 -15.82 -12.15 -18.31
N ARG A 143 -14.96 -11.62 -17.42
CA ARG A 143 -15.16 -10.39 -16.64
C ARG A 143 -13.89 -9.55 -16.73
N LYS A 144 -14.04 -8.21 -16.75
CA LYS A 144 -12.97 -7.20 -16.90
C LYS A 144 -11.63 -7.67 -16.32
N CYS A 145 -10.65 -7.91 -17.18
CA CYS A 145 -9.33 -8.37 -16.76
C CYS A 145 -8.53 -7.22 -16.14
N ILE A 146 -7.64 -7.54 -15.19
CA ILE A 146 -6.77 -6.54 -14.54
C ILE A 146 -5.90 -5.76 -15.54
N TYR A 147 -5.52 -6.41 -16.63
CA TYR A 147 -4.66 -5.84 -17.68
C TYR A 147 -5.38 -4.91 -18.66
N GLU A 148 -6.71 -5.03 -18.74
CA GLU A 148 -7.59 -4.25 -19.63
C GLU A 148 -8.24 -3.05 -18.91
N ALA A 149 -8.13 -2.99 -17.59
CA ALA A 149 -8.83 -2.00 -16.78
C ALA A 149 -7.85 -1.14 -15.97
N PRO A 150 -7.55 0.10 -16.39
CA PRO A 150 -6.55 0.93 -15.74
C PRO A 150 -6.94 1.26 -14.30
N TRP A 151 -8.23 1.49 -14.01
CA TRP A 151 -8.72 1.73 -12.65
C TRP A 151 -8.47 0.55 -11.69
N ILE A 152 -8.51 -0.70 -12.18
CA ILE A 152 -8.19 -1.88 -11.36
C ILE A 152 -6.71 -1.83 -11.00
N GLN A 153 -5.84 -1.51 -11.96
CA GLN A 153 -4.41 -1.35 -11.71
C GLN A 153 -4.11 -0.23 -10.72
N VAL A 154 -4.84 0.90 -10.78
CA VAL A 154 -4.73 1.99 -9.79
C VAL A 154 -5.08 1.50 -8.39
N LEU A 155 -6.21 0.82 -8.21
CA LEU A 155 -6.62 0.32 -6.90
C LEU A 155 -5.63 -0.73 -6.37
N TYR A 156 -5.21 -1.64 -7.25
CA TYR A 156 -4.30 -2.72 -6.91
C TYR A 156 -2.93 -2.20 -6.47
N SER A 157 -2.33 -1.31 -7.26
CA SER A 157 -1.04 -0.70 -6.96
C SER A 157 -1.12 0.25 -5.75
N SER A 158 -2.20 1.02 -5.60
CA SER A 158 -2.41 1.88 -4.43
C SER A 158 -2.55 1.07 -3.14
N GLY A 159 -3.25 -0.06 -3.19
CA GLY A 159 -3.35 -0.99 -2.06
C GLY A 159 -1.99 -1.58 -1.70
N GLY A 160 -1.20 -2.00 -2.70
CA GLY A 160 0.17 -2.47 -2.50
C GLY A 160 1.08 -1.42 -1.87
N ALA A 161 1.01 -0.18 -2.36
CA ALA A 161 1.77 0.95 -1.83
C ALA A 161 1.40 1.27 -0.39
N PHE A 162 0.10 1.32 -0.08
CA PHE A 162 -0.41 1.56 1.27
C PHE A 162 0.05 0.46 2.24
N LEU A 163 -0.13 -0.82 1.89
CA LEU A 163 0.26 -1.95 2.75
C LEU A 163 1.77 -1.99 2.99
N THR A 164 2.56 -1.74 1.95
CA THR A 164 4.03 -1.65 2.09
C THR A 164 4.41 -0.50 2.99
N GLY A 165 3.82 0.69 2.78
CA GLY A 165 4.07 1.87 3.62
C GLY A 165 3.66 1.65 5.07
N TYR A 166 2.53 0.97 5.29
CA TYR A 166 2.05 0.59 6.62
C TYR A 166 3.02 -0.40 7.30
N GLY A 167 3.51 -1.40 6.57
CA GLY A 167 4.55 -2.32 7.04
C GLY A 167 5.85 -1.60 7.42
N LEU A 168 6.29 -0.62 6.62
CA LEU A 168 7.46 0.21 6.95
C LEU A 168 7.25 1.07 8.19
N ALA A 169 6.05 1.64 8.38
CA ALA A 169 5.73 2.38 9.60
C ALA A 169 5.76 1.48 10.84
N MET A 170 5.23 0.26 10.74
CA MET A 170 5.34 -0.74 11.80
C MET A 170 6.80 -1.14 12.09
N LEU A 171 7.61 -1.32 11.04
CA LEU A 171 9.04 -1.59 11.18
C LEU A 171 9.75 -0.45 11.92
N TYR A 172 9.46 0.80 11.55
CA TYR A 172 9.98 1.98 12.23
C TYR A 172 9.59 2.01 13.72
N TRP A 173 8.32 1.76 14.06
CA TRP A 173 7.89 1.70 15.46
C TRP A 173 8.54 0.55 16.22
N TRP A 174 8.68 -0.61 15.59
CA TRP A 174 9.34 -1.77 16.18
C TRP A 174 10.81 -1.49 16.51
N ILE A 175 11.55 -0.86 15.58
CA ILE A 175 12.96 -0.49 15.78
C ILE A 175 13.08 0.56 16.89
N THR A 176 12.28 1.63 16.83
CA THR A 176 12.34 2.75 17.79
C THR A 176 11.93 2.35 19.20
N HIS A 177 11.07 1.35 19.36
CA HIS A 177 10.59 0.86 20.66
C HIS A 177 11.13 -0.54 20.99
N PHE A 178 12.20 -0.99 20.32
CA PHE A 178 12.71 -2.36 20.44
C PHE A 178 13.01 -2.73 21.90
N SER A 179 13.68 -1.83 22.64
CA SER A 179 14.05 -2.05 24.03
C SER A 179 12.83 -2.17 24.94
N THR A 180 11.85 -1.31 24.77
CA THR A 180 10.58 -1.35 25.52
C THR A 180 9.80 -2.63 25.21
N ILE A 181 9.74 -3.05 23.94
CA ILE A 181 8.98 -4.25 23.53
C ILE A 181 9.60 -5.52 24.13
N HIS A 182 10.93 -5.66 24.11
CA HIS A 182 11.61 -6.92 24.48
C HIS A 182 12.09 -6.95 25.93
N PHE A 183 12.51 -5.82 26.48
CA PHE A 183 13.17 -5.75 27.79
C PHE A 183 12.34 -5.11 28.90
N ALA A 184 11.23 -4.43 28.59
CA ALA A 184 10.33 -3.96 29.66
C ALA A 184 9.80 -5.17 30.43
N ARG A 185 10.16 -5.26 31.72
CA ARG A 185 9.54 -6.22 32.63
C ARG A 185 8.10 -5.79 32.79
N ALA A 186 7.17 -6.73 32.63
CA ALA A 186 5.80 -6.51 33.07
C ALA A 186 5.86 -6.21 34.58
N THR A 187 5.76 -4.93 34.95
CA THR A 187 5.38 -4.56 36.31
C THR A 187 3.99 -5.17 36.50
N ARG A 188 3.94 -6.20 37.35
CA ARG A 188 2.70 -6.81 37.83
C ARG A 188 1.80 -5.76 38.45
#